data_AF-A0A2T7Q8L0-F1
#
_entry.id   AF-A0A2T7Q8L0-F1
#
_cell.length_a   1.000
_cell.length_b   1.000
_cell.length_c   1.000
_cell.angle_alpha   90.00
_cell.angle_beta   90.00
_cell.angle_gamma   90.00
#
_symmetry.space_group_name_H-M   'P 1'
#
loop_
_entity.id
_entity.type
_entity.pdbx_description
1 polymer ?
#
loop_
_entity_poly.entity_id
_entity_poly.type
_entity_poly.pdbx_seq_one_letter_code
_entity_poly.pdbx_strand_id
1 'polypeptide(L)' 'MICRKRNSKRPDEPWTRFIKEHMRKGIETTFSQIKGLFLRKIHAVTFKGFLIKLVMFILAFTLNKITD' A
#
# COMPACT_ATOMS: atom_id res chain seq x y z
N MET A 1 -12.43 -3.07 1.66
CA MET A 1 -13.07 -3.70 2.84
C MET A 1 -12.79 -2.81 4.05
N ILE A 2 -13.81 -2.32 4.77
CA ILE A 2 -13.64 -1.32 5.83
C ILE A 2 -13.80 -2.01 7.19
N CYS A 3 -12.76 -1.96 8.03
CA CYS A 3 -12.85 -2.41 9.42
C CYS A 3 -13.65 -1.39 10.22
N ARG A 4 -14.64 -1.85 11.00
CA ARG A 4 -15.37 -0.95 11.90
C ARG A 4 -14.47 -0.50 13.05
N LYS A 5 -14.70 0.73 13.52
CA LYS A 5 -13.97 1.28 14.66
C LYS A 5 -14.24 0.44 15.91
N ARG A 6 -13.24 0.29 16.77
CA ARG A 6 -13.30 -0.52 18.00
C ARG A 6 -14.49 -0.17 18.92
N ASN A 7 -14.94 1.09 18.90
CA ASN A 7 -16.08 1.57 19.70
C ASN A 7 -17.41 1.65 18.90
N SER A 8 -17.56 0.84 17.85
CA SER A 8 -18.81 0.78 17.09
C SER A 8 -19.88 0.01 17.87
N LYS A 9 -21.09 0.57 17.96
CA LYS A 9 -22.27 -0.13 18.50
C LYS A 9 -22.66 -1.39 17.69
N ARG A 10 -22.12 -1.56 16.48
CA ARG A 10 -22.31 -2.74 15.61
C ARG A 10 -20.95 -3.36 15.29
N PRO A 11 -20.29 -4.01 16.27
CA PRO A 11 -18.98 -4.62 16.04
C PRO A 11 -19.09 -5.71 14.96
N ASP A 12 -18.01 -5.86 14.20
CA ASP A 12 -17.87 -6.99 13.29
C ASP A 12 -17.64 -8.27 14.11
N GLU A 13 -18.17 -9.40 13.64
CA GLU A 13 -17.91 -10.69 14.25
C GLU A 13 -16.41 -11.05 14.20
N PRO A 14 -15.89 -11.84 15.17
CA PRO A 14 -14.45 -12.09 15.32
C PRO A 14 -13.79 -12.66 14.06
N TRP A 15 -14.44 -13.61 13.38
CA TRP A 15 -13.94 -14.23 12.15
C TRP A 15 -13.89 -13.23 10.99
N THR A 16 -14.94 -12.44 10.83
CA THR A 16 -15.02 -11.37 9.83
C THR A 16 -13.95 -10.30 10.07
N ARG A 17 -13.66 -9.99 11.34
CA ARG A 17 -12.58 -9.06 11.71
C ARG A 17 -11.20 -9.62 11.37
N PHE A 18 -10.95 -10.89 11.68
CA PHE A 18 -9.70 -11.57 11.36
C PHE A 18 -9.40 -11.55 9.85
N ILE A 19 -10.38 -11.90 9.02
CA ILE A 19 -10.24 -11.88 7.55
C ILE A 19 -9.91 -10.47 7.06
N LYS A 20 -10.61 -9.44 7.57
CA LYS A 20 -10.34 -8.04 7.22
C LYS A 20 -8.93 -7.60 7.64
N GLU A 21 -8.49 -7.96 8.85
CA GLU A 21 -7.16 -7.63 9.36
C GLU A 21 -6.07 -8.33 8.57
N HIS A 22 -6.23 -9.61 8.24
CA HIS A 22 -5.26 -10.38 7.46
C HIS A 22 -5.07 -9.80 6.05
N MET A 23 -6.17 -9.50 5.36
CA MET A 23 -6.13 -8.86 4.03
C MET A 23 -5.48 -7.47 4.09
N ARG A 24 -5.80 -6.67 5.11
CA ARG A 24 -5.21 -5.34 5.30
C ARG A 24 -3.71 -5.43 5.60
N LYS A 25 -3.28 -6.41 6.40
CA LYS A 25 -1.87 -6.63 6.75
C LYS A 25 -1.02 -6.85 5.50
N GLY A 26 -1.50 -7.68 4.56
CA GLY A 26 -0.82 -7.89 3.28
C GLY A 26 -0.64 -6.60 2.50
N ILE A 27 -1.73 -5.84 2.33
CA ILE A 27 -1.72 -4.54 1.67
C ILE A 27 -0.74 -3.58 2.36
N GLU A 28 -0.82 -3.42 3.69
CA GLU A 28 0.07 -2.55 4.45
C GLU A 28 1.54 -2.94 4.35
N THR A 29 1.86 -4.24 4.43
CA THR A 29 3.23 -4.74 4.28
C THR A 29 3.76 -4.45 2.88
N THR A 30 3.00 -4.75 1.83
CA THR A 30 3.40 -4.45 0.44
C THR A 30 3.58 -2.96 0.23
N PHE A 31 2.66 -2.11 0.72
CA PHE A 31 2.82 -0.66 0.64
C PHE A 31 3.99 -0.14 1.48
N SER A 32 4.33 -0.79 2.58
CA SER A 32 5.50 -0.44 3.40
C SER A 32 6.80 -0.75 2.65
N GLN A 33 6.88 -1.93 2.02
CA GLN A 33 8.02 -2.31 1.17
C GLN A 33 8.16 -1.38 -0.04
N ILE A 34 7.04 -1.06 -0.70
CA ILE A 34 6.99 -0.07 -1.78
C ILE A 34 7.48 1.30 -1.28
N LYS A 35 7.00 1.77 -0.11
CA LYS A 35 7.47 3.03 0.50
C LYS A 35 8.95 3.01 0.87
N GLY A 36 9.50 1.86 1.25
CA GLY A 36 10.95 1.70 1.47
C GLY A 36 11.77 1.84 0.19
N LEU A 37 11.20 1.45 -0.95
CA LEU A 37 11.81 1.60 -2.28
C LEU A 37 11.61 3.01 -2.88
N PHE A 38 10.60 3.75 -2.43
CA PHE A 38 10.43 5.16 -2.80
C PHE A 38 11.41 6.06 -2.03
N LEU A 39 11.97 7.11 -2.68
CA LEU A 39 12.65 8.17 -1.94
C LEU A 39 11.65 8.81 -0.96
N ARG A 40 12.03 8.89 0.33
CA ARG A 40 11.22 9.36 1.49
C ARG A 40 10.38 10.62 1.26
N LYS A 41 10.68 11.43 0.25
CA LYS A 41 9.85 12.56 -0.21
C LYS A 41 9.67 12.52 -1.73
N ILE A 42 8.44 12.23 -2.15
CA ILE A 42 8.00 12.52 -3.51
C ILE A 42 7.39 13.93 -3.49
N HIS A 43 8.18 14.96 -3.76
CA HIS A 43 7.61 16.27 -4.12
C HIS A 43 6.99 16.14 -5.52
N ALA A 44 5.69 15.83 -5.59
CA ALA A 44 4.92 15.84 -6.81
C ALA A 44 4.08 17.12 -6.84
N VAL A 45 4.69 18.21 -7.31
CA VAL A 45 4.05 19.53 -7.39
C VAL A 45 3.06 19.61 -8.58
N THR A 46 3.04 18.61 -9.48
CA THR A 46 2.10 18.54 -10.61
C THR A 46 1.67 17.10 -10.93
N PHE A 47 0.44 16.92 -11.44
CA PHE A 47 -0.14 15.61 -11.79
C PHE A 47 0.68 14.84 -12.83
N LYS A 48 1.19 15.53 -13.86
CA LYS A 48 2.12 14.95 -14.84
C LYS A 48 3.44 14.50 -14.20
N GLY A 49 3.98 15.30 -13.29
CA GLY A 49 5.20 14.98 -12.54
C GLY A 49 5.03 13.81 -11.56
N PHE A 50 3.79 13.52 -11.14
CA PHE A 50 3.47 12.30 -10.39
C PHE A 50 3.45 11.06 -11.30
N LEU A 51 2.80 11.15 -12.46
CA LEU A 51 2.68 10.05 -13.41
C LEU A 51 4.05 9.53 -13.90
N ILE A 52 4.98 10.43 -14.24
CA ILE A 52 6.33 10.04 -14.67
C ILE A 52 7.08 9.27 -13.57
N LYS A 53 6.92 9.67 -12.30
CA LYS A 53 7.54 9.00 -11.16
C LYS A 53 6.93 7.62 -10.91
N LEU A 54 5.62 7.48 -11.12
CA LEU A 54 4.93 6.19 -11.02
C LEU A 54 5.42 5.22 -12.09
N VAL A 55 5.52 5.65 -13.35
CA VAL A 55 6.04 4.81 -14.45
C VAL A 55 7.48 4.39 -14.18
N MET A 56 8.33 5.33 -13.76
CA MET A 56 9.73 5.04 -13.45
C MET A 56 9.88 4.04 -12.29
N PHE A 57 9.00 4.13 -11.29
CA PHE A 57 8.94 3.18 -10.18
C PHE A 57 8.59 1.75 -10.65
N ILE A 58 7.55 1.61 -11.48
CA ILE A 58 7.15 0.31 -12.03
C ILE A 58 8.29 -0.30 -12.86
N LEU A 59 8.98 0.52 -13.66
CA LEU A 59 10.10 0.10 -14.47
C LEU A 59 11.28 -0.38 -13.60
N ALA A 60 11.69 0.41 -12.60
CA ALA A 60 12.76 0.06 -11.68
C ALA A 60 12.44 -1.23 -10.88
N PHE A 61 11.20 -1.37 -10.42
CA PHE A 61 10.74 -2.58 -9.72
C PHE A 61 10.80 -3.82 -10.62
N THR A 62 10.37 -3.67 -11.87
CA THR A 62 10.41 -4.77 -12.86
C THR A 62 11.85 -5.18 -13.16
N LEU A 63 12.76 -4.22 -13.34
CA LEU A 63 14.18 -4.52 -13.54
C LEU A 63 14.80 -5.20 -12.32
N ASN A 64 14.50 -4.72 -11.11
CA ASN A 64 14.99 -5.35 -9.89
C ASN A 64 14.53 -6.80 -9.74
N LYS A 65 13.30 -7.11 -10.17
CA LYS A 65 12.74 -8.47 -10.20
C LYS A 65 13.30 -9.39 -11.28
N ILE A 66 13.88 -8.84 -12.36
CA ILE A 66 14.50 -9.61 -13.44
C ILE A 66 15.96 -9.94 -13.13
N THR A 67 16.63 -9.08 -12.36
CA THR A 67 18.05 -9.21 -12.01
C THR A 67 18.30 -10.09 -10.77
N ASP A 68 17.30 -10.32 -9.93
CA ASP A 68 17.31 -11.24 -8.77
C ASP A 68 16.89 -12.65 -9.19
#